data_AF-A8NM94-F1
#
_entry.id   AF-A8NM94-F1
#
_cell.length_a   1.000
_cell.length_b   1.000
_cell.length_c   1.000
_cell.angle_alpha   90.00
_cell.angle_beta   90.00
_cell.angle_gamma   90.00
#
_symmetry.space_group_name_H-M   'P 1'
#
loop_
_entity.id
_entity.type
_entity.pdbx_description
1 polymer ?
#
loop_
_entity_poly.entity_id
_entity_poly.type
_entity_poly.pdbx_seq_one_letter_code
_entity_poly.pdbx_strand_id
1 'polypeptide(L)'
;MKWVRCDGLWATLRWSLHAWWHGYSVPTEPSSWARYEEDYEVLKAAGERWALLRPFFASWGYHLYEYERLPCTYPPKSLKCPDVVDESYPYARCRFSTDEHYVFSYVHTGRIWAARDNFGRDVIIKLVSAPNQELEELRVWQRLNTPQVRADPRNRTLPVLDIITYDGLVFVVASRWGMPFLGLTFPTIEHTFVMMEQFYDGLAFLHENRIAHRDIDPGNMVINALFECFDSTLDSLEIRDPSRVRYGYIDFEASSLFAMDTDIDNVTMKRANRASTIGSGLAKGQQSNPFRDDVYVLTWHIEGIVPEIGSFYDTILKDYARTPRAEAALHQLREIRSKLTAEQLRQEPPGSMWRKGKIIKH
;
A
#
# COMPACT_ATOMS: atom_id res chain seq x y z
N MET A 1 0.66 -28.96 -26.35
CA MET A 1 0.12 -28.07 -25.30
C MET A 1 1.27 -27.49 -24.49
N LYS A 2 1.18 -26.23 -24.04
CA LYS A 2 2.25 -25.54 -23.28
C LYS A 2 2.28 -26.02 -21.84
N TRP A 3 3.45 -26.25 -21.28
CA TRP A 3 3.64 -26.53 -19.85
C TRP A 3 3.51 -25.25 -19.02
N VAL A 4 2.78 -25.31 -17.90
CA VAL A 4 2.66 -24.24 -16.90
C VAL A 4 3.78 -24.42 -15.88
N ARG A 5 4.74 -23.49 -15.82
CA ARG A 5 5.87 -23.58 -14.87
C ARG A 5 5.50 -23.04 -13.49
N CYS A 6 5.47 -23.89 -12.48
CA CYS A 6 5.21 -23.50 -11.08
C CYS A 6 6.38 -23.88 -10.17
N ASP A 7 6.30 -23.47 -8.90
CA ASP A 7 7.27 -23.85 -7.87
C ASP A 7 7.18 -25.37 -7.60
N GLY A 8 8.15 -26.11 -8.15
CA GLY A 8 8.25 -27.56 -8.00
C GLY A 8 7.62 -28.39 -9.13
N LEU A 9 8.10 -29.63 -9.25
CA LEU A 9 7.71 -30.56 -10.32
C LEU A 9 6.23 -30.96 -10.23
N TRP A 10 5.74 -31.27 -9.03
CA TRP A 10 4.34 -31.69 -8.84
C TRP A 10 3.34 -30.58 -9.14
N ALA A 11 3.63 -29.36 -8.71
CA ALA A 11 2.79 -28.19 -9.03
C ALA A 11 2.77 -27.95 -10.54
N THR A 12 3.93 -28.01 -11.20
CA THR A 12 4.05 -27.88 -12.66
C THR A 12 3.24 -28.94 -13.40
N LEU A 13 3.34 -30.21 -13.00
CA LEU A 13 2.54 -31.31 -13.59
C LEU A 13 1.04 -31.07 -13.39
N ARG A 14 0.61 -30.81 -12.15
CA ARG A 14 -0.79 -30.60 -11.79
C ARG A 14 -1.41 -29.45 -12.59
N TRP A 15 -0.77 -28.29 -12.60
CA TRP A 15 -1.31 -27.10 -13.24
C TRP A 15 -1.23 -27.14 -14.76
N SER A 16 -0.25 -27.85 -15.33
CA SER A 16 -0.25 -28.14 -16.77
C SER A 16 -1.44 -29.02 -17.16
N LEU A 17 -1.66 -30.13 -16.45
CA LEU A 17 -2.79 -31.02 -16.72
C LEU A 17 -4.14 -30.30 -16.52
N HIS A 18 -4.27 -29.51 -15.47
CA HIS A 18 -5.48 -28.72 -15.21
C HIS A 18 -5.76 -27.71 -16.33
N ALA A 19 -4.75 -26.94 -16.76
CA ALA A 19 -4.88 -26.01 -17.88
C ALA A 19 -5.25 -26.73 -19.18
N TRP A 20 -4.67 -27.90 -19.46
CA TRP A 20 -4.98 -28.70 -20.64
C TRP A 20 -6.39 -29.26 -20.63
N TRP A 21 -6.84 -29.76 -19.47
CA TRP A 21 -8.18 -30.33 -19.29
C TRP A 21 -9.28 -29.29 -19.44
N HIS A 22 -9.06 -28.09 -18.89
CA HIS A 22 -10.05 -27.00 -18.91
C HIS A 22 -9.87 -26.03 -20.08
N GLY A 23 -8.85 -26.22 -20.91
CA GLY A 23 -8.64 -25.45 -22.15
C GLY A 23 -8.36 -23.96 -21.94
N TYR A 24 -7.83 -23.55 -20.79
CA TYR A 24 -7.49 -22.14 -20.53
C TYR A 24 -5.98 -21.88 -20.54
N SER A 25 -5.61 -20.63 -20.82
CA SER A 25 -4.23 -20.14 -20.76
C SER A 25 -4.20 -18.78 -20.11
N VAL A 26 -3.41 -18.62 -19.05
CA VAL A 26 -3.20 -17.34 -18.39
C VAL A 26 -2.19 -16.53 -19.23
N PRO A 27 -2.48 -15.27 -19.59
CA PRO A 27 -1.52 -14.43 -20.30
C PRO A 27 -0.27 -14.17 -19.45
N THR A 28 0.91 -14.41 -20.02
CA THR A 28 2.19 -14.14 -19.34
C THR A 28 2.83 -12.82 -19.75
N GLU A 29 2.29 -12.16 -20.78
CA GLU A 29 2.81 -10.90 -21.30
C GLU A 29 2.53 -9.74 -20.33
N PRO A 30 3.54 -8.95 -19.93
CA PRO A 30 3.37 -7.82 -19.00
C PRO A 30 2.30 -6.80 -19.42
N SER A 31 2.15 -6.57 -20.73
CA SER A 31 1.14 -5.67 -21.31
C SER A 31 -0.29 -6.15 -21.05
N SER A 32 -0.50 -7.46 -20.90
CA SER A 32 -1.81 -8.03 -20.58
C SER A 32 -2.28 -7.69 -19.17
N TRP A 33 -1.37 -7.22 -18.31
CA TRP A 33 -1.60 -6.84 -16.91
C TRP A 33 -1.36 -5.36 -16.65
N ALA A 34 -1.29 -4.53 -17.70
CA ALA A 34 -1.12 -3.09 -17.53
C ALA A 34 -2.38 -2.46 -16.90
N ARG A 35 -2.24 -1.25 -16.34
CA ARG A 35 -3.38 -0.44 -15.88
C ARG A 35 -4.33 -0.21 -17.05
N TYR A 36 -5.62 -0.36 -16.78
CA TYR A 36 -6.69 -0.23 -17.76
C TYR A 36 -7.39 1.12 -17.63
N GLU A 37 -8.02 1.53 -18.72
CA GLU A 37 -9.06 2.54 -18.67
C GLU A 37 -10.26 1.98 -17.89
N GLU A 38 -11.07 2.86 -17.30
CA GLU A 38 -12.31 2.50 -16.59
C GLU A 38 -13.45 2.12 -17.57
N ASP A 39 -13.09 1.45 -18.67
CA ASP A 39 -14.02 0.85 -19.62
C ASP A 39 -14.44 -0.53 -19.11
N TYR A 40 -15.75 -0.78 -19.13
CA TYR A 40 -16.33 -2.00 -18.56
C TYR A 40 -15.79 -3.28 -19.21
N GLU A 41 -15.63 -3.31 -20.54
CA GLU A 41 -15.15 -4.52 -21.23
C GLU A 41 -13.68 -4.79 -20.91
N VAL A 42 -12.88 -3.74 -20.72
CA VAL A 42 -11.48 -3.88 -20.33
C VAL A 42 -11.35 -4.40 -18.89
N LEU A 43 -12.17 -3.86 -17.97
CA LEU A 43 -12.24 -4.35 -16.59
C LEU A 43 -12.74 -5.80 -16.51
N LYS A 44 -13.72 -6.16 -17.35
CA LYS A 44 -14.24 -7.52 -17.44
C LYS A 44 -13.16 -8.49 -17.91
N ALA A 45 -12.41 -8.14 -18.95
CA ALA A 45 -11.27 -8.93 -19.40
C ALA A 45 -10.20 -9.11 -18.30
N ALA A 46 -10.00 -8.09 -17.45
CA ALA A 46 -9.11 -8.21 -16.29
C ALA A 46 -9.65 -9.19 -15.25
N GLY A 47 -10.95 -9.09 -14.92
CA GLY A 47 -11.64 -10.04 -14.05
C GLY A 47 -11.57 -11.48 -14.56
N GLU A 48 -11.76 -11.68 -15.86
CA GLU A 48 -11.64 -12.99 -16.50
C GLU A 48 -10.22 -13.55 -16.40
N ARG A 49 -9.17 -12.73 -16.59
CA ARG A 49 -7.77 -13.17 -16.40
C ARG A 49 -7.51 -13.65 -14.97
N TRP A 50 -7.96 -12.89 -13.96
CA TRP A 50 -7.86 -13.30 -12.56
C TRP A 50 -8.72 -14.54 -12.26
N ALA A 51 -9.88 -14.68 -12.91
CA ALA A 51 -10.76 -15.84 -12.77
C ALA A 51 -10.05 -17.16 -13.15
N LEU A 52 -9.20 -17.13 -14.19
CA LEU A 52 -8.41 -18.29 -14.61
C LEU A 52 -7.44 -18.78 -13.53
N LEU A 53 -7.00 -17.88 -12.64
CA LEU A 53 -6.10 -18.18 -11.53
C LEU A 53 -6.84 -18.59 -10.24
N ARG A 54 -8.18 -18.54 -10.20
CA ARG A 54 -8.95 -18.90 -8.98
C ARG A 54 -8.61 -20.28 -8.44
N PRO A 55 -8.63 -21.37 -9.23
CA PRO A 55 -8.31 -22.70 -8.69
C PRO A 55 -6.87 -22.77 -8.18
N PHE A 56 -5.96 -22.04 -8.83
CA PHE A 56 -4.55 -21.98 -8.45
C PHE A 56 -4.38 -21.34 -7.08
N PHE A 57 -4.89 -20.13 -6.87
CA PHE A 57 -4.80 -19.45 -5.58
C PHE A 57 -5.58 -20.17 -4.48
N ALA A 58 -6.72 -20.79 -4.79
CA ALA A 58 -7.46 -21.61 -3.83
C ALA A 58 -6.61 -22.79 -3.32
N SER A 59 -5.73 -23.36 -4.14
CA SER A 59 -4.80 -24.41 -3.71
C SER A 59 -3.70 -23.93 -2.75
N TRP A 60 -3.45 -22.61 -2.72
CA TRP A 60 -2.62 -21.93 -1.73
C TRP A 60 -3.42 -21.42 -0.51
N GLY A 61 -4.74 -21.69 -0.47
CA GLY A 61 -5.62 -21.23 0.60
C GLY A 61 -6.13 -19.80 0.43
N TYR A 62 -5.98 -19.20 -0.75
CA TYR A 62 -6.44 -17.86 -1.07
C TYR A 62 -7.61 -17.87 -2.05
N HIS A 63 -8.77 -17.40 -1.60
CA HIS A 63 -10.00 -17.36 -2.37
C HIS A 63 -10.20 -15.97 -2.94
N LEU A 64 -9.97 -15.80 -4.25
CA LEU A 64 -10.07 -14.51 -4.92
C LEU A 64 -11.47 -13.92 -4.81
N TYR A 65 -11.53 -12.60 -4.69
CA TYR A 65 -12.78 -11.86 -4.72
C TYR A 65 -13.51 -12.03 -6.07
N GLU A 66 -14.84 -11.98 -6.02
CA GLU A 66 -15.74 -12.14 -7.16
C GLU A 66 -15.97 -10.81 -7.88
N TYR A 67 -15.87 -10.79 -9.22
CA TYR A 67 -16.01 -9.59 -10.08
C TYR A 67 -17.38 -9.44 -10.73
N GLU A 68 -18.43 -10.02 -10.15
CA GLU A 68 -19.78 -9.99 -10.74
C GLU A 68 -20.35 -8.57 -10.94
N ARG A 69 -19.83 -7.57 -10.20
CA ARG A 69 -20.31 -6.18 -10.22
C ARG A 69 -19.17 -5.17 -10.36
N LEU A 70 -18.46 -5.23 -11.48
CA LEU A 70 -17.39 -4.26 -11.80
C LEU A 70 -17.89 -2.80 -11.75
N PRO A 71 -17.02 -1.84 -11.34
CA PRO A 71 -15.58 -1.97 -11.04
C PRO A 71 -15.27 -2.53 -9.65
N CYS A 72 -16.29 -3.00 -8.92
CA CYS A 72 -16.14 -3.53 -7.57
C CYS A 72 -16.01 -5.06 -7.57
N THR A 73 -15.21 -5.57 -6.64
CA THR A 73 -15.12 -6.99 -6.34
C THR A 73 -15.46 -7.23 -4.88
N TYR A 74 -15.98 -8.42 -4.59
CA TYR A 74 -16.59 -8.77 -3.30
C TYR A 74 -15.99 -10.06 -2.75
N PRO A 75 -16.02 -10.27 -1.42
CA PRO A 75 -15.60 -11.53 -0.83
C PRO A 75 -16.25 -12.75 -1.53
N PRO A 76 -15.54 -13.87 -1.64
CA PRO A 76 -16.07 -15.08 -2.25
C PRO A 76 -17.28 -15.62 -1.46
N LYS A 77 -18.43 -15.83 -2.11
CA LYS A 77 -19.66 -16.32 -1.46
C LYS A 77 -19.51 -17.72 -0.88
N SER A 78 -18.58 -18.48 -1.42
CA SER A 78 -18.25 -19.84 -0.96
C SER A 78 -17.57 -19.87 0.40
N LEU A 79 -17.00 -18.75 0.86
CA LEU A 79 -16.29 -18.65 2.13
C LEU A 79 -16.90 -17.55 2.99
N LYS A 80 -17.75 -17.95 3.94
CA LYS A 80 -18.33 -17.02 4.91
C LYS A 80 -17.25 -16.44 5.82
N CYS A 81 -17.40 -15.16 6.16
CA CYS A 81 -16.61 -14.57 7.23
C CYS A 81 -16.87 -15.35 8.55
N PRO A 82 -15.82 -15.84 9.23
CA PRO A 82 -15.99 -16.49 10.52
C PRO A 82 -16.44 -15.48 11.59
N ASP A 83 -17.15 -15.95 12.61
CA ASP A 83 -17.67 -15.09 13.70
C ASP A 83 -16.56 -14.37 14.46
N VAL A 84 -15.35 -14.95 14.50
CA VAL A 84 -14.15 -14.38 15.09
C VAL A 84 -13.02 -14.48 14.08
N VAL A 85 -12.51 -13.33 13.65
CA VAL A 85 -11.33 -13.23 12.79
C VAL A 85 -10.11 -12.91 13.66
N ASP A 86 -9.00 -13.62 13.42
CA ASP A 86 -7.72 -13.28 14.04
C ASP A 86 -7.24 -11.91 13.55
N GLU A 87 -7.26 -10.93 14.45
CA GLU A 87 -6.82 -9.56 14.19
C GLU A 87 -5.35 -9.30 14.57
N SER A 88 -4.58 -10.37 14.77
CA SER A 88 -3.15 -10.24 15.07
C SER A 88 -2.38 -9.67 13.87
N TYR A 89 -1.33 -8.90 14.16
CA TYR A 89 -0.42 -8.41 13.13
C TYR A 89 0.17 -9.63 12.37
N PRO A 90 0.18 -9.62 11.02
CA PRO A 90 0.08 -8.46 10.13
C PRO A 90 -1.32 -8.13 9.59
N TYR A 91 -2.36 -8.84 10.00
CA TYR A 91 -3.70 -8.65 9.45
C TYR A 91 -4.36 -7.37 9.95
N ALA A 92 -5.28 -6.85 9.13
CA ALA A 92 -6.05 -5.68 9.51
C ALA A 92 -7.16 -6.05 10.51
N ARG A 93 -7.42 -5.14 11.45
CA ARG A 93 -8.59 -5.20 12.32
C ARG A 93 -9.84 -4.88 11.51
N CYS A 94 -10.85 -5.73 11.56
CA CYS A 94 -12.00 -5.56 10.69
C CYS A 94 -13.18 -4.91 11.42
N ARG A 95 -13.70 -3.82 10.87
CA ARG A 95 -14.82 -3.06 11.43
C ARG A 95 -16.03 -2.99 10.49
N PHE A 96 -16.14 -3.95 9.58
CA PHE A 96 -17.32 -4.12 8.75
C PHE A 96 -18.40 -4.92 9.49
N SER A 97 -19.66 -4.52 9.30
CA SER A 97 -20.82 -5.21 9.85
C SER A 97 -21.27 -6.40 8.98
N THR A 98 -21.02 -6.35 7.67
CA THR A 98 -21.39 -7.40 6.70
C THR A 98 -20.36 -7.52 5.56
N ASP A 99 -20.32 -8.68 4.88
CA ASP A 99 -19.42 -8.94 3.75
C ASP A 99 -19.63 -7.97 2.56
N GLU A 100 -20.82 -7.38 2.43
CA GLU A 100 -21.15 -6.45 1.35
C GLU A 100 -20.31 -5.17 1.39
N HIS A 101 -19.78 -4.82 2.57
CA HIS A 101 -18.95 -3.63 2.78
C HIS A 101 -17.45 -3.86 2.52
N TYR A 102 -17.01 -5.10 2.33
CA TYR A 102 -15.60 -5.43 2.08
C TYR A 102 -15.13 -5.10 0.66
N VAL A 103 -15.85 -4.26 -0.07
CA VAL A 103 -15.64 -3.95 -1.49
C VAL A 103 -14.19 -3.61 -1.81
N PHE A 104 -13.65 -4.20 -2.88
CA PHE A 104 -12.37 -3.81 -3.48
C PHE A 104 -12.59 -3.22 -4.88
N SER A 105 -12.21 -1.95 -5.07
CA SER A 105 -12.51 -1.15 -6.26
C SER A 105 -11.29 -0.80 -7.12
N TYR A 106 -10.10 -1.34 -6.82
CA TYR A 106 -8.85 -1.05 -7.55
C TYR A 106 -8.56 -2.04 -8.68
N VAL A 107 -9.58 -2.72 -9.19
CA VAL A 107 -9.46 -3.70 -10.29
C VAL A 107 -8.88 -3.10 -11.58
N HIS A 108 -9.04 -1.79 -11.79
CA HIS A 108 -8.53 -1.05 -12.95
C HIS A 108 -7.00 -1.04 -13.05
N THR A 109 -6.30 -1.32 -11.95
CA THR A 109 -4.83 -1.46 -11.95
C THR A 109 -4.34 -2.70 -12.70
N GLY A 110 -5.18 -3.72 -12.83
CA GLY A 110 -4.89 -5.00 -13.48
C GLY A 110 -3.95 -5.93 -12.74
N ARG A 111 -2.99 -5.40 -11.98
CA ARG A 111 -1.95 -6.19 -11.28
C ARG A 111 -2.28 -6.56 -9.85
N ILE A 112 -3.33 -6.01 -9.27
CA ILE A 112 -3.74 -6.36 -7.90
C ILE A 112 -5.15 -6.95 -7.87
N TRP A 113 -5.34 -7.91 -6.98
CA TRP A 113 -6.63 -8.51 -6.70
C TRP A 113 -6.77 -8.81 -5.22
N ALA A 114 -7.96 -8.57 -4.66
CA ALA A 114 -8.26 -8.96 -3.29
C ALA A 114 -8.58 -10.45 -3.21
N ALA A 115 -8.22 -11.07 -2.09
CA ALA A 115 -8.56 -12.44 -1.77
C ALA A 115 -8.85 -12.57 -0.27
N ARG A 116 -9.50 -13.67 0.11
CA ARG A 116 -9.72 -14.06 1.50
C ARG A 116 -9.01 -15.39 1.75
N ASP A 117 -8.24 -15.47 2.83
CA ASP A 117 -7.62 -16.73 3.21
C ASP A 117 -8.61 -17.69 3.89
N ASN A 118 -8.20 -18.95 4.09
CA ASN A 118 -9.02 -19.97 4.75
C ASN A 118 -9.50 -19.62 6.17
N PHE A 119 -8.94 -18.58 6.80
CA PHE A 119 -9.28 -18.13 8.15
C PHE A 119 -10.14 -16.87 8.15
N GLY A 120 -10.61 -16.43 6.99
CA GLY A 120 -11.47 -15.26 6.86
C GLY A 120 -10.73 -13.93 6.84
N ARG A 121 -9.40 -13.94 6.73
CA ARG A 121 -8.58 -12.72 6.70
C ARG A 121 -8.36 -12.26 5.28
N ASP A 122 -8.52 -10.97 5.06
CA ASP A 122 -8.37 -10.36 3.75
C ASP A 122 -6.90 -10.10 3.40
N VAL A 123 -6.55 -10.40 2.15
CA VAL A 123 -5.22 -10.19 1.57
C VAL A 123 -5.33 -9.50 0.21
N ILE A 124 -4.23 -8.89 -0.22
CA ILE A 124 -4.02 -8.44 -1.59
C ILE A 124 -2.97 -9.33 -2.23
N ILE A 125 -3.27 -9.79 -3.44
CA ILE A 125 -2.35 -10.50 -4.31
C ILE A 125 -1.92 -9.54 -5.41
N LYS A 126 -0.62 -9.25 -5.49
CA LYS A 126 -0.03 -8.34 -6.48
C LYS A 126 0.90 -9.10 -7.42
N LEU A 127 0.69 -8.94 -8.73
CA LEU A 127 1.67 -9.34 -9.74
C LEU A 127 2.84 -8.35 -9.73
N VAL A 128 4.03 -8.84 -9.35
CA VAL A 128 5.25 -8.03 -9.18
C VAL A 128 6.38 -8.40 -10.16
N SER A 129 6.22 -9.45 -10.96
CA SER A 129 7.17 -9.79 -12.02
C SER A 129 6.52 -10.69 -13.05
N ALA A 130 7.03 -10.65 -14.28
CA ALA A 130 6.58 -11.51 -15.38
C ALA A 130 7.80 -12.11 -16.13
N PRO A 131 7.60 -13.13 -16.97
CA PRO A 131 8.70 -13.73 -17.74
C PRO A 131 9.46 -12.67 -18.56
N ASN A 132 10.79 -12.76 -18.55
CA ASN A 132 11.69 -11.84 -19.26
C ASN A 132 11.59 -10.35 -18.83
N GLN A 133 10.87 -10.06 -17.75
CA GLN A 133 10.77 -8.72 -17.17
C GLN A 133 10.77 -8.82 -15.63
N GLU A 134 11.96 -9.02 -15.07
CA GLU A 134 12.16 -8.90 -13.61
C GLU A 134 12.00 -7.44 -13.22
N LEU A 135 10.98 -7.13 -12.42
CA LEU A 135 10.76 -5.77 -11.94
C LEU A 135 11.59 -5.50 -10.69
N GLU A 136 12.12 -4.28 -10.59
CA GLU A 136 12.83 -3.78 -9.41
C GLU A 136 11.98 -3.93 -8.13
N GLU A 137 10.66 -3.82 -8.26
CA GLU A 137 9.69 -4.05 -7.17
C GLU A 137 9.87 -5.41 -6.47
N LEU A 138 10.11 -6.52 -7.20
CA LEU A 138 10.32 -7.83 -6.59
C LEU A 138 11.56 -7.83 -5.68
N ARG A 139 12.64 -7.17 -6.10
CA ARG A 139 13.88 -7.05 -5.31
C ARG A 139 13.68 -6.19 -4.07
N VAL A 140 12.86 -5.15 -4.16
CA VAL A 140 12.45 -4.32 -3.01
C VAL A 140 11.69 -5.18 -2.01
N TRP A 141 10.67 -5.94 -2.44
CA TRP A 141 9.92 -6.85 -1.58
C TRP A 141 10.83 -7.89 -0.90
N GLN A 142 11.75 -8.50 -1.65
CA GLN A 142 12.72 -9.45 -1.10
C GLN A 142 13.61 -8.83 -0.03
N ARG A 143 14.17 -7.63 -0.27
CA ARG A 143 15.03 -6.95 0.71
C ARG A 143 14.28 -6.65 2.00
N LEU A 144 13.09 -6.06 1.86
CA LEU A 144 12.24 -5.67 2.98
C LEU A 144 11.81 -6.86 3.82
N ASN A 145 11.75 -8.07 3.26
CA ASN A 145 11.27 -9.27 3.94
C ASN A 145 12.36 -10.27 4.31
N THR A 146 13.64 -9.88 4.25
CA THR A 146 14.70 -10.66 4.92
C THR A 146 14.45 -10.68 6.44
N PRO A 147 14.79 -11.76 7.16
CA PRO A 147 14.50 -11.89 8.59
C PRO A 147 15.01 -10.72 9.43
N GLN A 148 16.21 -10.21 9.12
CA GLN A 148 16.83 -9.09 9.84
C GLN A 148 16.09 -7.77 9.58
N VAL A 149 15.79 -7.47 8.31
CA VAL A 149 15.09 -6.24 7.92
C VAL A 149 13.64 -6.25 8.39
N ARG A 150 13.00 -7.42 8.47
CA ARG A 150 11.64 -7.59 8.98
C ARG A 150 11.54 -7.51 10.51
N ALA A 151 12.60 -7.87 11.22
CA ALA A 151 12.66 -7.77 12.68
C ALA A 151 12.79 -6.32 13.19
N ASP A 152 13.22 -5.37 12.33
CA ASP A 152 13.28 -3.96 12.69
C ASP A 152 11.85 -3.38 12.82
N PRO A 153 11.43 -2.89 14.00
CA PRO A 153 10.07 -2.38 14.21
C PRO A 153 9.76 -1.10 13.41
N ARG A 154 10.79 -0.42 12.87
CA ARG A 154 10.64 0.74 11.98
C ARG A 154 10.27 0.32 10.56
N ASN A 155 10.32 -0.97 10.24
CA ASN A 155 9.84 -1.49 8.96
C ASN A 155 8.32 -1.40 8.84
N ARG A 156 7.83 -0.25 8.40
CA ARG A 156 6.41 0.05 8.18
C ARG A 156 5.91 -0.40 6.81
N THR A 157 6.49 -1.44 6.23
CA THR A 157 5.99 -2.04 4.99
C THR A 157 5.19 -3.29 5.32
N LEU A 158 4.26 -3.70 4.48
CA LEU A 158 3.50 -4.92 4.74
C LEU A 158 4.41 -6.17 4.73
N PRO A 159 4.31 -7.08 5.70
CA PRO A 159 4.98 -8.37 5.61
C PRO A 159 4.43 -9.18 4.44
N VAL A 160 5.34 -9.79 3.68
CA VAL A 160 4.98 -10.73 2.62
C VAL A 160 4.56 -12.04 3.30
N LEU A 161 3.34 -12.46 3.02
CA LEU A 161 2.78 -13.73 3.51
C LEU A 161 3.29 -14.88 2.65
N ASP A 162 3.21 -14.72 1.32
CA ASP A 162 3.67 -15.71 0.35
C ASP A 162 4.19 -15.02 -0.92
N ILE A 163 5.18 -15.65 -1.57
CA ILE A 163 5.62 -15.34 -2.93
C ILE A 163 5.28 -16.56 -3.79
N ILE A 164 4.41 -16.38 -4.78
CA ILE A 164 3.82 -17.48 -5.54
C ILE A 164 4.16 -17.34 -7.02
N THR A 165 4.65 -18.41 -7.65
CA THR A 165 4.97 -18.41 -9.09
C THR A 165 3.96 -19.20 -9.93
N TYR A 166 3.45 -18.60 -11.00
CA TYR A 166 2.62 -19.27 -12.02
C TYR A 166 3.07 -18.92 -13.43
N ASP A 167 3.58 -19.91 -14.16
CA ASP A 167 4.10 -19.77 -15.53
C ASP A 167 5.12 -18.62 -15.71
N GLY A 168 5.95 -18.41 -14.68
CA GLY A 168 6.94 -17.32 -14.59
C GLY A 168 6.37 -15.94 -14.24
N LEU A 169 5.06 -15.82 -14.01
CA LEU A 169 4.48 -14.70 -13.27
C LEU A 169 4.78 -14.88 -11.79
N VAL A 170 5.19 -13.80 -11.11
CA VAL A 170 5.48 -13.81 -9.67
C VAL A 170 4.51 -12.90 -8.94
N PHE A 171 3.81 -13.47 -7.98
CA PHE A 171 2.83 -12.78 -7.14
C PHE A 171 3.35 -12.63 -5.72
N VAL A 172 3.17 -11.45 -5.15
CA VAL A 172 3.35 -11.19 -3.71
C VAL A 172 1.98 -11.14 -3.06
N VAL A 173 1.82 -11.89 -1.98
CA VAL A 173 0.62 -11.84 -1.12
C VAL A 173 0.94 -11.07 0.15
N ALA A 174 0.12 -10.08 0.48
CA ALA A 174 0.25 -9.28 1.70
C ALA A 174 -1.12 -9.04 2.33
N SER A 175 -1.18 -8.79 3.63
CA SER A 175 -2.43 -8.46 4.32
C SER A 175 -3.10 -7.22 3.72
N ARG A 176 -4.42 -7.25 3.56
CA ARG A 176 -5.16 -6.09 3.05
C ARG A 176 -5.38 -5.10 4.18
N TRP A 177 -4.82 -3.91 4.03
CA TRP A 177 -4.99 -2.79 4.95
C TRP A 177 -5.90 -1.72 4.32
N GLY A 178 -6.51 -0.87 5.15
CA GLY A 178 -7.41 0.19 4.70
C GLY A 178 -6.69 1.50 4.36
N MET A 179 -7.43 2.46 3.81
CA MET A 179 -6.91 3.77 3.45
C MET A 179 -7.09 4.75 4.63
N PRO A 180 -6.01 5.30 5.22
CA PRO A 180 -6.08 6.11 6.43
C PRO A 180 -6.68 7.50 6.21
N PHE A 181 -6.82 7.93 4.95
CA PHE A 181 -7.24 9.28 4.58
C PHE A 181 -8.65 9.36 4.00
N LEU A 182 -9.32 8.22 3.80
CA LEU A 182 -10.63 8.17 3.15
C LEU A 182 -11.71 7.79 4.16
N GLY A 183 -12.56 8.75 4.52
CA GLY A 183 -13.75 8.50 5.36
C GLY A 183 -13.48 8.32 6.86
N LEU A 184 -12.23 8.49 7.33
CA LEU A 184 -11.86 8.36 8.74
C LEU A 184 -11.31 9.68 9.29
N THR A 185 -11.94 10.24 10.32
CA THR A 185 -11.50 11.50 10.95
C THR A 185 -10.29 11.28 11.86
N PHE A 186 -9.63 12.38 12.25
CA PHE A 186 -8.59 12.38 13.28
C PHE A 186 -9.21 12.97 14.54
N PRO A 187 -9.51 12.16 15.58
CA PRO A 187 -10.22 12.65 16.75
C PRO A 187 -9.47 13.74 17.51
N THR A 188 -8.13 13.66 17.52
CA THR A 188 -7.28 14.62 18.21
C THR A 188 -5.96 14.86 17.47
N ILE A 189 -5.28 15.97 17.79
CA ILE A 189 -3.93 16.28 17.30
C ILE A 189 -2.95 15.13 17.62
N GLU A 190 -3.09 14.45 18.76
CA GLU A 190 -2.25 13.29 19.09
C GLU A 190 -2.35 12.17 18.05
N HIS A 191 -3.55 11.83 17.59
CA HIS A 191 -3.75 10.79 16.57
C HIS A 191 -3.06 11.15 15.25
N THR A 192 -3.04 12.44 14.91
CA THR A 192 -2.32 12.95 13.75
C THR A 192 -0.81 12.77 13.93
N PHE A 193 -0.25 13.15 15.08
CA PHE A 193 1.18 12.95 15.37
C PHE A 193 1.58 11.48 15.33
N VAL A 194 0.77 10.59 15.92
CA VAL A 194 1.01 9.15 15.88
C VAL A 194 1.11 8.68 14.42
N MET A 195 0.20 9.11 13.56
CA MET A 195 0.26 8.77 12.14
C MET A 195 1.52 9.33 11.46
N MET A 196 1.78 10.63 11.60
CA MET A 196 2.93 11.30 10.96
C MET A 196 4.25 10.68 11.40
N GLU A 197 4.42 10.44 12.70
CA GLU A 197 5.61 9.79 13.25
C GLU A 197 5.80 8.41 12.65
N GLN A 198 4.76 7.59 12.54
CA GLN A 198 4.87 6.27 11.94
C GLN A 198 5.27 6.33 10.45
N PHE A 199 4.74 7.29 9.68
CA PHE A 199 5.14 7.47 8.29
C PHE A 199 6.58 7.95 8.14
N TYR A 200 7.01 8.98 8.88
CA TYR A 200 8.41 9.43 8.83
C TYR A 200 9.39 8.38 9.36
N ASP A 201 9.01 7.60 10.39
CA ASP A 201 9.79 6.47 10.91
C ASP A 201 9.96 5.37 9.86
N GLY A 202 8.87 5.01 9.17
CA GLY A 202 8.90 4.09 8.03
C GLY A 202 9.72 4.61 6.86
N LEU A 203 9.64 5.90 6.55
CA LEU A 203 10.37 6.50 5.45
C LEU A 203 11.88 6.58 5.74
N ALA A 204 12.26 6.97 6.96
CA ALA A 204 13.65 6.95 7.41
C ALA A 204 14.22 5.53 7.31
N PHE A 205 13.46 4.53 7.73
CA PHE A 205 13.84 3.13 7.58
C PHE A 205 14.04 2.70 6.11
N LEU A 206 13.15 3.08 5.20
CA LEU A 206 13.32 2.80 3.77
C LEU A 206 14.61 3.44 3.23
N HIS A 207 14.88 4.69 3.60
CA HIS A 207 16.07 5.43 3.16
C HIS A 207 17.36 4.82 3.74
N GLU A 208 17.35 4.37 4.99
CA GLU A 208 18.44 3.60 5.63
C GLU A 208 18.71 2.28 4.90
N ASN A 209 17.67 1.63 4.38
CA ASN A 209 17.76 0.42 3.55
C ASN A 209 17.99 0.71 2.06
N ARG A 210 18.30 1.97 1.72
CA ARG A 210 18.63 2.43 0.37
C ARG A 210 17.50 2.20 -0.64
N ILE A 211 16.28 2.44 -0.18
CA ILE A 211 15.06 2.38 -0.99
C ILE A 211 14.45 3.78 -1.02
N ALA A 212 14.37 4.38 -2.21
CA ALA A 212 13.52 5.55 -2.43
C ALA A 212 12.16 5.06 -2.93
N HIS A 213 11.06 5.47 -2.28
CA HIS A 213 9.71 4.99 -2.58
C HIS A 213 9.20 5.54 -3.91
N ARG A 214 9.38 6.85 -4.13
CA ARG A 214 9.09 7.59 -5.37
C ARG A 214 7.63 7.66 -5.81
N ASP A 215 6.70 7.19 -4.99
CA ASP A 215 5.25 7.25 -5.24
C ASP A 215 4.46 7.33 -3.93
N ILE A 216 4.93 8.19 -3.02
CA ILE A 216 4.23 8.49 -1.77
C ILE A 216 2.95 9.26 -2.12
N ASP A 217 1.82 8.61 -1.90
CA ASP A 217 0.47 9.08 -2.21
C ASP A 217 -0.50 8.49 -1.16
N PRO A 218 -1.58 9.18 -0.78
CA PRO A 218 -2.65 8.64 0.04
C PRO A 218 -3.15 7.25 -0.37
N GLY A 219 -3.11 6.90 -1.66
CA GLY A 219 -3.45 5.56 -2.16
C GLY A 219 -2.42 4.47 -1.87
N ASN A 220 -1.19 4.84 -1.53
CA ASN A 220 -0.06 3.95 -1.23
C ASN A 220 0.33 3.98 0.26
N MET A 221 -0.46 4.68 1.07
CA MET A 221 -0.32 4.80 2.50
C MET A 221 -1.51 4.08 3.15
N VAL A 222 -1.26 3.16 4.07
CA VAL A 222 -2.28 2.25 4.58
C VAL A 222 -2.36 2.25 6.11
N ILE A 223 -3.48 1.81 6.67
CA ILE A 223 -3.74 1.59 8.10
C ILE A 223 -4.18 0.14 8.36
N ASN A 224 -3.74 -0.46 9.46
CA ASN A 224 -4.10 -1.84 9.85
C ASN A 224 -5.56 -2.01 10.32
N ALA A 225 -6.50 -1.38 9.63
CA ALA A 225 -7.91 -1.50 9.86
C ALA A 225 -8.65 -1.50 8.51
N LEU A 226 -9.68 -2.33 8.40
CA LEU A 226 -10.64 -2.32 7.30
C LEU A 226 -11.98 -1.82 7.83
N PHE A 227 -12.55 -0.82 7.17
CA PHE A 227 -13.77 -0.14 7.61
C PHE A 227 -14.52 0.43 6.41
N GLU A 228 -15.81 0.69 6.59
CA GLU A 228 -16.65 1.25 5.54
C GLU A 228 -16.36 2.74 5.34
N CYS A 229 -15.96 3.11 4.13
CA CYS A 229 -15.73 4.50 3.81
C CYS A 229 -17.02 5.30 3.99
N PHE A 230 -16.93 6.44 4.69
CA PHE A 230 -18.04 7.36 4.91
C PHE A 230 -19.17 6.84 5.81
N ASP A 231 -18.96 5.75 6.54
CA ASP A 231 -19.84 5.39 7.65
C ASP A 231 -19.60 6.34 8.83
N SER A 232 -20.58 7.21 9.07
CA SER A 232 -20.52 8.20 10.16
C SER A 232 -20.62 7.59 11.56
N THR A 233 -20.92 6.29 11.67
CA THR A 233 -21.00 5.57 12.95
C THR A 233 -19.67 4.96 13.38
N LEU A 234 -18.63 5.03 12.53
CA LEU A 234 -17.32 4.49 12.85
C LEU A 234 -16.67 5.17 14.06
N ASP A 235 -16.25 4.36 15.01
CA ASP A 235 -15.44 4.80 16.14
C ASP A 235 -13.99 5.04 15.69
N SER A 236 -13.72 6.26 15.26
CA SER A 236 -12.37 6.68 14.86
C SER A 236 -11.36 6.63 16.00
N LEU A 237 -11.79 6.70 17.27
CA LEU A 237 -10.90 6.54 18.42
C LEU A 237 -10.46 5.08 18.55
N GLU A 238 -11.36 4.11 18.40
CA GLU A 238 -11.00 2.69 18.43
C GLU A 238 -10.09 2.32 17.25
N ILE A 239 -10.43 2.79 16.05
CA ILE A 239 -9.66 2.48 14.84
C ILE A 239 -8.27 3.11 14.92
N ARG A 240 -8.13 4.32 15.48
CA ARG A 240 -6.85 5.00 15.58
C ARG A 240 -6.16 4.85 16.94
N ASP A 241 -6.64 3.97 17.82
CA ASP A 241 -6.03 3.70 19.13
C ASP A 241 -4.49 3.62 19.02
N PRO A 242 -3.75 4.58 19.61
CA PRO A 242 -2.30 4.65 19.50
C PRO A 242 -1.56 3.38 19.94
N SER A 243 -2.17 2.56 20.79
CA SER A 243 -1.59 1.30 21.27
C SER A 243 -1.69 0.14 20.25
N ARG A 244 -2.59 0.25 19.26
CA ARG A 244 -2.91 -0.82 18.29
C ARG A 244 -2.73 -0.39 16.84
N VAL A 245 -2.84 0.90 16.54
CA VAL A 245 -2.83 1.44 15.19
C VAL A 245 -1.44 1.33 14.57
N ARG A 246 -1.40 0.84 13.33
CA ARG A 246 -0.20 0.77 12.51
C ARG A 246 -0.49 1.41 11.17
N TYR A 247 0.42 2.25 10.73
CA TYR A 247 0.45 2.82 9.39
C TYR A 247 1.61 2.24 8.60
N GLY A 248 1.46 2.18 7.28
CA GLY A 248 2.50 1.62 6.43
C GLY A 248 2.48 2.05 4.97
N TYR A 249 3.55 1.70 4.27
CA TYR A 249 3.75 1.94 2.85
C TYR A 249 3.51 0.66 2.04
N ILE A 250 2.89 0.83 0.89
CA ILE A 250 2.69 -0.20 -0.13
C ILE A 250 3.07 0.33 -1.51
N ASP A 251 3.02 -0.54 -2.50
CA ASP A 251 3.26 -0.22 -3.91
C ASP A 251 4.68 0.31 -4.21
N PHE A 252 5.59 -0.62 -4.46
CA PHE A 252 7.00 -0.34 -4.75
C PHE A 252 7.32 -0.36 -6.24
N GLU A 253 6.31 -0.26 -7.13
CA GLU A 253 6.53 -0.28 -8.58
C GLU A 253 7.41 0.88 -9.06
N ALA A 254 7.26 2.05 -8.44
CA ALA A 254 8.06 3.23 -8.77
C ALA A 254 9.40 3.29 -8.02
N SER A 255 9.57 2.44 -7.00
CA SER A 255 10.69 2.54 -6.07
C SER A 255 12.01 2.22 -6.74
N SER A 256 13.08 2.75 -6.16
CA SER A 256 14.44 2.44 -6.60
C SER A 256 15.30 1.90 -5.48
N LEU A 257 15.98 0.80 -5.79
CA LEU A 257 16.77 0.01 -4.87
C LEU A 257 18.25 0.24 -5.12
N PHE A 258 18.96 0.82 -4.17
CA PHE A 258 20.39 1.10 -4.28
C PHE A 258 21.23 0.11 -3.45
N ALA A 259 22.53 0.08 -3.67
CA ALA A 259 23.45 -0.72 -2.86
C ALA A 259 23.61 -0.10 -1.46
N MET A 260 23.86 -0.93 -0.44
CA MET A 260 23.87 -0.48 0.97
C MET A 260 24.94 0.59 1.27
N ASP A 261 26.05 0.57 0.52
CA ASP A 261 27.15 1.53 0.59
C ASP A 261 26.90 2.82 -0.21
N THR A 262 25.77 2.92 -0.92
CA THR A 262 25.41 4.13 -1.67
C THR A 262 25.25 5.31 -0.72
N ASP A 263 25.89 6.43 -1.02
CA ASP A 263 25.65 7.70 -0.36
C ASP A 263 24.36 8.34 -0.90
N ILE A 264 23.29 8.25 -0.11
CA ILE A 264 21.96 8.71 -0.50
C ILE A 264 21.87 10.22 -0.73
N ASP A 265 22.77 11.02 -0.18
CA ASP A 265 22.74 12.48 -0.36
C ASP A 265 23.14 12.90 -1.78
N ASN A 266 23.99 12.09 -2.41
CA ASN A 266 24.57 12.36 -3.72
C ASN A 266 23.86 11.63 -4.87
N VAL A 267 22.82 10.84 -4.57
CA VAL A 267 21.99 10.20 -5.60
C VAL A 267 21.20 11.26 -6.37
N THR A 268 21.28 11.19 -7.70
CA THR A 268 20.51 12.03 -8.62
C THR A 268 19.87 11.16 -9.68
N MET A 269 18.57 11.35 -9.91
CA MET A 269 17.84 10.66 -10.98
C MET A 269 16.71 11.53 -11.54
N LYS A 270 16.19 11.13 -12.70
CA LYS A 270 15.02 11.78 -13.30
C LYS A 270 13.80 11.53 -12.42
N ARG A 271 13.13 12.61 -12.01
CA ARG A 271 11.87 12.54 -11.29
C ARG A 271 10.80 11.84 -12.11
N ALA A 272 10.14 10.86 -11.48
CA ALA A 272 9.05 10.10 -12.10
C ALA A 272 7.81 10.99 -12.32
N ASN A 273 6.96 10.60 -13.26
CA ASN A 273 5.71 11.30 -13.54
C ASN A 273 4.59 10.78 -12.63
N ARG A 274 4.56 11.21 -11.37
CA ARG A 274 3.59 10.73 -10.37
C ARG A 274 2.65 11.84 -9.92
N ALA A 275 1.40 11.50 -9.64
CA ALA A 275 0.35 12.47 -9.32
C ALA A 275 0.78 13.38 -8.16
N SER A 276 1.31 12.80 -7.09
CA SER A 276 1.76 13.53 -5.91
C SER A 276 2.95 14.46 -6.19
N THR A 277 3.93 14.05 -7.00
CA THR A 277 5.03 14.95 -7.41
C THR A 277 4.56 16.13 -8.26
N ILE A 278 3.58 15.91 -9.16
CA ILE A 278 3.00 16.97 -9.99
C ILE A 278 2.17 17.91 -9.11
N GLY A 279 1.34 17.36 -8.23
CA GLY A 279 0.48 18.10 -7.31
C GLY A 279 1.27 18.97 -6.34
N SER A 280 2.45 18.51 -5.92
CA SER A 280 3.37 19.26 -5.06
C SER A 280 4.25 20.26 -5.84
N GLY A 281 4.03 20.46 -7.14
CA GLY A 281 4.78 21.42 -7.96
C GLY A 281 6.19 20.99 -8.38
N LEU A 282 6.58 19.73 -8.15
CA LEU A 282 7.89 19.22 -8.56
C LEU A 282 7.89 18.86 -10.05
N ALA A 283 8.78 19.47 -10.82
CA ALA A 283 8.82 19.28 -12.27
C ALA A 283 9.17 17.84 -12.67
N LYS A 284 8.35 17.24 -13.53
CA LYS A 284 8.60 15.95 -14.16
C LYS A 284 9.94 15.94 -14.90
N GLY A 285 10.71 14.85 -14.75
CA GLY A 285 11.94 14.64 -15.51
C GLY A 285 13.13 15.50 -15.09
N GLN A 286 12.93 16.46 -14.17
CA GLN A 286 14.02 17.17 -13.52
C GLN A 286 14.93 16.17 -12.80
N GLN A 287 16.24 16.43 -12.84
CA GLN A 287 17.21 15.68 -12.05
C GLN A 287 17.10 16.11 -10.59
N SER A 288 16.81 15.16 -9.72
CA SER A 288 16.58 15.39 -8.30
C SER A 288 17.11 14.24 -7.46
N ASN A 289 17.26 14.50 -6.16
CA ASN A 289 17.51 13.45 -5.20
C ASN A 289 16.17 12.75 -4.86
N PRO A 290 16.03 11.43 -5.11
CA PRO A 290 14.75 10.75 -4.96
C PRO A 290 14.36 10.57 -3.49
N PHE A 291 15.33 10.47 -2.58
CA PHE A 291 15.08 10.42 -1.13
C PHE A 291 14.56 11.76 -0.63
N ARG A 292 15.09 12.87 -1.16
CA ARG A 292 14.57 14.21 -0.86
C ARG A 292 13.16 14.41 -1.41
N ASP A 293 12.89 13.96 -2.63
CA ASP A 293 11.55 14.02 -3.23
C ASP A 293 10.52 13.30 -2.34
N ASP A 294 10.86 12.12 -1.80
CA ASP A 294 9.98 11.38 -0.88
C ASP A 294 9.62 12.20 0.37
N VAL A 295 10.61 12.82 1.03
CA VAL A 295 10.38 13.64 2.24
C VAL A 295 9.50 14.84 1.91
N TYR A 296 9.78 15.52 0.80
CA TYR A 296 9.00 16.68 0.35
C TYR A 296 7.54 16.31 0.10
N VAL A 297 7.31 15.23 -0.66
CA VAL A 297 5.96 14.78 -1.01
C VAL A 297 5.19 14.27 0.21
N LEU A 298 5.83 13.51 1.11
CA LEU A 298 5.19 13.11 2.37
C LEU A 298 4.72 14.32 3.17
N THR A 299 5.59 15.34 3.28
CA THR A 299 5.30 16.58 4.02
C THR A 299 4.13 17.34 3.39
N TRP A 300 4.08 17.41 2.06
CA TRP A 300 3.00 18.05 1.33
C TRP A 300 1.63 17.41 1.60
N HIS A 301 1.55 16.07 1.66
CA HIS A 301 0.29 15.37 1.92
C HIS A 301 -0.27 15.61 3.32
N ILE A 302 0.60 15.90 4.28
CA ILE A 302 0.20 16.07 5.68
C ILE A 302 0.13 17.56 6.09
N GLU A 303 0.48 18.47 5.19
CA GLU A 303 0.38 19.91 5.40
C GLU A 303 -1.08 20.29 5.71
N GLY A 304 -1.25 21.15 6.71
CA GLY A 304 -2.56 21.69 7.06
C GLY A 304 -3.42 20.82 7.99
N ILE A 305 -2.97 19.62 8.39
CA ILE A 305 -3.69 18.83 9.41
C ILE A 305 -3.55 19.49 10.80
N VAL A 306 -2.36 20.03 11.12
CA VAL A 306 -2.04 20.66 12.42
C VAL A 306 -1.35 22.00 12.15
N PRO A 307 -2.05 23.15 12.26
CA PRO A 307 -1.48 24.47 12.05
C PRO A 307 -0.31 24.80 13.00
N GLU A 308 -0.29 24.23 14.20
CA GLU A 308 0.74 24.44 15.22
C GLU A 308 2.13 23.99 14.76
N ILE A 309 2.20 23.10 13.76
CA ILE A 309 3.45 22.66 13.14
C ILE A 309 3.71 23.33 11.79
N GLY A 310 3.01 24.42 11.48
CA GLY A 310 3.17 25.18 10.24
C GLY A 310 4.62 25.57 9.93
N SER A 311 5.42 25.88 10.94
CA SER A 311 6.86 26.20 10.76
C SER A 311 7.70 25.01 10.26
N PHE A 312 7.33 23.79 10.65
CA PHE A 312 7.97 22.56 10.16
C PHE A 312 7.66 22.36 8.68
N TYR A 313 6.39 22.49 8.29
CA TYR A 313 5.98 22.43 6.89
C TYR A 313 6.63 23.53 6.07
N ASP A 314 6.60 24.76 6.55
CA ASP A 314 7.20 25.92 5.91
C ASP A 314 8.68 25.70 5.60
N THR A 315 9.42 25.09 6.53
CA THR A 315 10.86 24.83 6.36
C THR A 315 11.13 23.90 5.19
N ILE A 316 10.28 22.90 4.99
CA ILE A 316 10.43 21.87 3.95
C ILE A 316 9.82 22.34 2.62
N LEU A 317 8.62 22.91 2.67
CA LEU A 317 7.78 23.20 1.50
C LEU A 317 8.13 24.53 0.83
N LYS A 318 8.61 25.55 1.57
CA LYS A 318 9.02 26.84 0.99
C LYS A 318 10.35 26.75 0.24
N ASP A 319 11.26 25.89 0.70
CA ASP A 319 12.58 25.72 0.10
C ASP A 319 12.91 24.23 -0.05
N TYR A 320 12.61 23.68 -1.23
CA TYR A 320 12.94 22.29 -1.57
C TYR A 320 14.41 21.97 -1.30
N ALA A 321 15.35 22.91 -1.50
CA ALA A 321 16.76 22.66 -1.28
C ALA A 321 17.10 22.41 0.21
N ARG A 322 16.24 22.88 1.13
CA ARG A 322 16.35 22.66 2.58
C ARG A 322 15.59 21.44 3.07
N THR A 323 14.94 20.68 2.18
CA THR A 323 14.26 19.44 2.58
C THR A 323 15.27 18.49 3.25
N PRO A 324 15.08 18.16 4.53
CA PRO A 324 16.04 17.37 5.30
C PRO A 324 15.95 15.88 4.94
N ARG A 325 16.86 15.08 5.50
CA ARG A 325 16.71 13.61 5.51
C ARG A 325 15.46 13.21 6.32
N ALA A 326 14.85 12.08 5.99
CA ALA A 326 13.66 11.57 6.69
C ALA A 326 13.88 11.40 8.20
N GLU A 327 15.06 10.94 8.62
CA GLU A 327 15.45 10.84 10.04
C GLU A 327 15.43 12.21 10.75
N ALA A 328 15.99 13.24 10.11
CA ALA A 328 16.01 14.60 10.66
C ALA A 328 14.61 15.22 10.70
N ALA A 329 13.77 14.96 9.68
CA ALA A 329 12.36 15.35 9.69
C ALA A 329 11.60 14.70 10.86
N LEU A 330 11.80 13.40 11.08
CA LEU A 330 11.22 12.67 12.21
C LEU A 330 11.66 13.25 13.56
N HIS A 331 12.94 13.57 13.71
CA HIS A 331 13.46 14.18 14.93
C HIS A 331 12.81 15.55 15.19
N GLN A 332 12.72 16.42 14.18
CA GLN A 332 12.06 17.72 14.29
C GLN A 332 10.58 17.57 14.65
N LEU A 333 9.87 16.62 14.03
CA LEU A 333 8.46 16.33 14.35
C LEU A 333 8.28 15.93 15.83
N ARG A 334 9.12 15.00 16.32
CA ARG A 334 9.11 14.57 17.73
C ARG A 334 9.45 15.70 18.68
N GLU A 335 10.41 16.56 18.32
CA GLU A 335 10.78 17.74 19.10
C GLU A 335 9.59 18.71 19.22
N ILE A 336 8.85 18.93 18.13
CA ILE A 336 7.66 19.78 18.16
C ILE A 336 6.57 19.16 19.02
N ARG A 337 6.29 17.86 18.87
CA ARG A 337 5.32 17.15 19.72
C ARG A 337 5.66 17.29 21.20
N SER A 338 6.94 17.19 21.56
CA SER A 338 7.41 17.30 22.95
C SER A 338 7.16 18.67 23.59
N LYS A 339 6.98 19.72 22.78
CA LYS A 339 6.69 21.09 23.24
C LYS A 339 5.19 21.35 23.40
N LEU A 340 4.33 20.46 22.91
CA LEU A 340 2.88 20.59 23.05
C LEU A 340 2.40 20.12 24.42
N THR A 341 1.45 20.85 24.98
CA THR A 341 0.78 20.45 26.22
C THR A 341 -0.21 19.31 25.96
N ALA A 342 -0.54 18.56 27.02
CA ALA A 342 -1.55 17.51 26.93
C ALA A 342 -2.94 18.06 26.50
N GLU A 343 -3.23 19.33 26.80
CA GLU A 343 -4.47 19.97 26.36
C GLU A 343 -4.47 20.23 24.86
N GLN A 344 -3.38 20.76 24.30
CA GLN A 344 -3.23 20.93 22.85
C GLN A 344 -3.33 19.58 22.13
N LEU A 345 -2.71 18.53 22.66
CA LEU A 345 -2.76 17.20 22.05
C LEU A 345 -4.17 16.57 22.02
N ARG A 346 -5.06 16.97 22.93
CA ARG A 346 -6.46 16.52 22.99
C ARG A 346 -7.42 17.33 22.10
N GLN A 347 -6.98 18.45 21.55
CA GLN A 347 -7.81 19.25 20.65
C GLN A 347 -8.05 18.52 19.33
N GLU A 348 -9.19 18.78 18.72
CA GLU A 348 -9.49 18.31 17.37
C GLU A 348 -8.62 19.08 16.36
N PRO A 349 -8.01 18.40 15.36
CA PRO A 349 -7.17 19.07 14.38
C PRO A 349 -7.98 20.10 13.58
N PRO A 350 -7.50 21.35 13.42
CA PRO A 350 -8.22 22.41 12.71
C PRO A 350 -8.44 22.11 11.22
N GLY A 351 -7.58 21.26 10.63
CA GLY A 351 -7.69 20.85 9.24
C GLY A 351 -8.42 19.52 9.11
N SER A 352 -9.44 19.47 8.24
CA SER A 352 -9.95 18.19 7.75
C SER A 352 -9.13 17.75 6.54
N MET A 353 -8.74 16.47 6.50
CA MET A 353 -8.33 15.85 5.24
C MET A 353 -9.56 15.37 4.47
N TRP A 354 -9.55 15.68 3.17
CA TRP A 354 -10.36 15.05 2.12
C TRP A 354 -11.85 14.81 2.43
N ARG A 355 -12.68 15.84 2.23
CA ARG A 355 -14.15 15.66 2.08
C ARG A 355 -14.56 16.04 0.65
N LYS A 356 -14.93 15.04 -0.16
CA LYS A 356 -15.43 15.22 -1.55
C LYS A 356 -14.48 16.02 -2.48
N GLY A 357 -13.18 15.72 -2.46
CA GLY A 357 -12.21 16.34 -3.36
C GLY A 357 -11.91 17.82 -3.06
N LYS A 358 -12.25 18.32 -1.87
CA LYS A 358 -11.87 19.65 -1.38
C LYS A 358 -11.36 19.54 0.05
N ILE A 359 -10.32 20.34 0.35
CA ILE A 359 -9.91 20.63 1.73
C ILE A 359 -11.00 21.53 2.31
N ILE A 360 -11.76 21.02 3.28
CA ILE A 360 -12.73 21.83 4.01
C ILE A 360 -12.05 22.22 5.32
N LYS A 361 -11.63 23.49 5.43
CA LYS A 361 -11.36 24.06 6.76
C LYS A 361 -12.70 24.14 7.48
N HIS A 362 -12.75 23.75 8.76
CA HIS A 362 -13.89 24.15 9.58
C HIS A 362 -13.98 25.67 9.67
#